data_AF-A0A835C0J2-F1
#
_entry.id   AF-A0A835C0J2-F1
#
_cell.length_a   1.000
_cell.length_b   1.000
_cell.length_c   1.000
_cell.angle_alpha   90.00
_cell.angle_beta   90.00
_cell.angle_gamma   90.00
#
_symmetry.space_group_name_H-M   'P 1'
#
loop_
_entity.id
_entity.type
_entity.pdbx_description
1 polymer ?
#
loop_
_entity_poly.entity_id
_entity_poly.type
_entity_poly.pdbx_seq_one_letter_code
_entity_poly.pdbx_strand_id
1 'polypeptide(L)'
;MGNKGPTPKQELTIDDIKVEDKAPSKAAPPSTSISNTKKLSLDVERELLFEESSDVQTPRKKSTQEILTKYKFKGDAAAAAAHAKQKLMERQEKLARITEQSAELESEAENFASLAQQIRKNTENKWWKR
;
A
#
# COMPACT_ATOMS: atom_id res chain seq x y z
N MET A 1 -41.89 6.01 -15.52
CA MET A 1 -40.66 5.22 -15.77
C MET A 1 -39.52 6.19 -15.92
N GLY A 2 -38.53 6.17 -15.04
CA GLY A 2 -37.37 7.08 -15.09
C GLY A 2 -36.10 6.28 -14.83
N ASN A 3 -35.33 6.03 -15.88
CA ASN A 3 -34.06 5.32 -15.80
C ASN A 3 -33.03 6.24 -15.13
N LYS A 4 -32.56 5.88 -13.94
CA LYS A 4 -31.35 6.50 -13.37
C LYS A 4 -30.15 5.82 -14.01
N GLY A 5 -29.42 6.57 -14.84
CA GLY A 5 -28.15 6.13 -15.41
C GLY A 5 -27.09 5.84 -14.35
N PRO A 6 -26.01 5.14 -14.70
CA PRO A 6 -24.97 4.74 -13.76
C PRO A 6 -24.25 6.00 -13.22
N THR A 7 -24.16 6.10 -11.90
CA THR A 7 -23.37 7.14 -11.22
C THR A 7 -21.90 7.04 -11.65
N PRO A 8 -21.23 8.17 -11.97
CA PRO A 8 -19.82 8.15 -12.33
C PRO A 8 -18.99 7.61 -11.16
N LYS A 9 -18.19 6.58 -11.43
CA LYS A 9 -17.18 6.08 -10.51
C LYS A 9 -16.14 7.18 -10.37
N GLN A 10 -16.00 7.75 -9.18
CA GLN A 10 -14.95 8.72 -8.89
C GLN A 10 -13.61 8.02 -9.03
N GLU A 11 -12.86 8.35 -10.09
CA GLU A 11 -11.48 7.93 -10.26
C GLU A 11 -10.62 8.77 -9.32
N LEU A 12 -10.17 8.15 -8.21
CA LEU A 12 -9.17 8.75 -7.33
C LEU A 12 -7.80 8.52 -7.95
N THR A 13 -7.11 9.59 -8.31
CA THR A 13 -5.75 9.52 -8.86
C THR A 13 -4.72 9.50 -7.74
N ILE A 14 -3.51 9.02 -8.03
CA ILE A 14 -2.43 8.93 -7.03
C ILE A 14 -2.07 10.32 -6.48
N ASP A 15 -2.30 11.37 -7.26
CA ASP A 15 -2.04 12.76 -6.90
C ASP A 15 -3.08 13.34 -5.90
N ASP A 16 -4.22 12.68 -5.69
CA ASP A 16 -5.26 13.12 -4.75
C ASP A 16 -4.96 12.72 -3.29
N ILE A 17 -3.97 11.86 -3.07
CA ILE A 17 -3.58 11.37 -1.75
C ILE A 17 -2.70 12.41 -1.05
N LYS A 18 -3.28 13.23 -0.17
CA LYS A 18 -2.49 14.01 0.80
C LYS A 18 -1.95 13.08 1.87
N VAL A 19 -0.68 12.70 1.78
CA VAL A 19 0.02 12.02 2.88
C VAL A 19 0.35 13.06 3.92
N GLU A 20 -0.42 13.10 5.00
CA GLU A 20 -0.05 13.83 6.20
C GLU A 20 1.15 13.11 6.83
N ASP A 21 2.30 13.78 6.86
CA ASP A 21 3.58 13.27 7.36
C ASP A 21 3.55 13.15 8.89
N LYS A 22 2.71 12.25 9.40
CA LYS A 22 2.73 11.87 10.80
C LYS A 22 3.69 10.72 10.95
N ALA A 23 4.94 11.04 11.33
CA ALA A 23 5.97 10.08 11.70
C ALA A 23 5.39 8.95 12.56
N PRO A 24 5.74 7.67 12.31
CA PRO A 24 5.28 6.55 13.12
C PRO A 24 5.86 6.69 14.53
N SER A 25 5.03 7.18 15.45
CA SER A 25 5.38 7.28 16.86
C SER A 25 5.49 5.89 17.47
N LYS A 26 6.75 5.45 17.64
CA LYS A 26 7.27 4.45 18.59
C LYS A 26 6.98 2.98 18.30
N ALA A 27 8.06 2.22 18.11
CA ALA A 27 8.04 0.76 18.08
C ALA A 27 7.50 0.18 19.39
N ALA A 28 6.62 -0.83 19.27
CA ALA A 28 6.13 -1.60 20.40
C ALA A 28 7.29 -2.44 21.01
N PRO A 29 7.33 -2.61 22.34
CA PRO A 29 8.33 -3.47 22.96
C PRO A 29 8.13 -4.95 22.59
N PRO A 30 9.19 -5.77 22.57
CA PRO A 30 9.10 -7.18 22.25
C PRO A 30 8.28 -7.95 23.30
N SER A 31 7.37 -8.81 22.83
CA SER A 31 6.62 -9.74 23.68
C SER A 31 7.55 -10.69 24.42
N THR A 32 7.51 -10.65 25.75
CA THR A 32 8.18 -11.62 26.60
C THR A 32 7.40 -12.94 26.54
N SER A 33 8.07 -14.01 26.10
CA SER A 33 7.53 -15.37 26.12
C SER A 33 7.46 -15.86 27.58
N ILE A 34 6.24 -16.06 28.08
CA ILE A 34 5.98 -16.56 29.44
C ILE A 34 5.97 -18.09 29.38
N SER A 35 6.92 -18.71 30.08
CA SER A 35 7.00 -20.17 30.27
C SER A 35 5.80 -20.69 31.09
N ASN A 36 5.23 -21.80 30.62
CA ASN A 36 4.01 -22.44 31.12
C ASN A 36 4.15 -23.05 32.52
N THR A 37 4.16 -22.26 33.58
CA THR A 37 4.04 -22.77 34.98
C THR A 37 3.03 -22.01 35.84
N LYS A 38 2.19 -21.17 35.22
CA LYS A 38 1.29 -20.22 35.92
C LYS A 38 -0.21 -20.43 35.67
N LYS A 39 -0.64 -21.65 35.32
CA LYS A 39 -2.04 -21.89 34.93
C LYS A 39 -3.05 -21.52 36.03
N LEU A 40 -2.66 -21.64 37.31
CA LEU A 40 -3.51 -21.26 38.45
C LEU A 40 -3.48 -19.75 38.76
N SER A 41 -2.40 -19.03 38.44
CA SER A 41 -2.33 -17.59 38.69
C SER A 41 -2.93 -16.77 37.56
N LEU A 42 -2.97 -17.30 36.33
CA LEU A 42 -3.60 -16.62 35.19
C LEU A 42 -5.11 -16.51 35.33
N ASP A 43 -5.80 -17.54 35.84
CA ASP A 43 -7.25 -17.45 36.05
C ASP A 43 -7.59 -16.44 37.15
N VAL A 44 -6.80 -16.39 38.23
CA VAL A 44 -6.94 -15.41 39.31
C VAL A 44 -6.59 -13.99 38.85
N GLU A 45 -5.48 -13.80 38.11
CA GLU A 45 -5.12 -12.50 37.52
C GLU A 45 -6.17 -12.04 36.50
N ARG A 46 -6.76 -12.98 35.76
CA ARG A 46 -7.84 -12.71 34.81
C ARG A 46 -9.12 -12.30 35.52
N GLU A 47 -9.47 -12.95 36.63
CA GLU A 47 -10.61 -12.57 37.48
C GLU A 47 -10.41 -11.18 38.11
N LEU A 48 -9.24 -10.89 38.67
CA LEU A 48 -8.89 -9.56 39.18
C LEU A 48 -9.00 -8.46 38.11
N LEU A 49 -8.59 -8.75 36.87
CA LEU A 49 -8.67 -7.80 35.75
C LEU A 49 -10.11 -7.38 35.41
N PHE A 50 -11.11 -8.21 35.76
CA PHE A 50 -12.54 -7.92 35.56
C PHE A 50 -13.24 -7.37 36.80
N GLU A 51 -12.63 -7.49 37.98
CA GLU A 51 -13.25 -7.20 39.27
C GLU A 51 -12.83 -5.83 39.84
N GLU A 52 -11.63 -5.33 39.51
CA GLU A 52 -11.13 -3.99 39.92
C GLU A 52 -11.82 -2.82 39.19
N SER A 53 -12.63 -3.08 38.16
CA SER A 53 -13.40 -2.05 37.42
C SER A 53 -14.86 -1.95 37.89
N SER A 54 -15.12 -2.09 39.20
CA SER A 54 -16.48 -2.17 39.75
C SER A 54 -17.10 -0.82 40.15
N ASP A 55 -16.43 0.31 39.88
CA ASP A 55 -17.03 1.63 40.00
C ASP A 55 -17.21 2.29 38.62
N VAL A 56 -18.44 2.74 38.34
CA VAL A 56 -18.93 3.39 37.10
C VAL A 56 -19.19 2.47 35.89
N GLN A 57 -20.45 2.04 35.75
CA GLN A 57 -21.07 1.52 34.52
C GLN A 57 -20.32 0.36 33.84
N THR A 58 -20.62 -0.88 34.24
CA THR A 58 -20.10 -2.06 33.51
C THR A 58 -20.50 -1.97 32.03
N PRO A 59 -19.54 -1.93 31.07
CA PRO A 59 -19.88 -1.86 29.66
C PRO A 59 -20.63 -3.13 29.23
N ARG A 60 -21.74 -2.95 28.53
CA ARG A 60 -22.57 -4.06 28.02
C ARG A 60 -21.74 -4.99 27.16
N LYS A 61 -21.76 -6.29 27.47
CA LYS A 61 -21.18 -7.34 26.63
C LYS A 61 -21.85 -7.31 25.25
N LYS A 62 -21.08 -7.02 24.20
CA LYS A 62 -21.58 -6.98 22.82
C LYS A 62 -21.88 -8.38 22.32
N SER A 63 -22.94 -8.52 21.51
CA SER A 63 -23.24 -9.78 20.83
C SER A 63 -22.27 -10.02 19.67
N THR A 64 -21.96 -11.28 19.35
CA THR A 64 -21.16 -11.65 18.17
C THR A 64 -21.73 -11.03 16.89
N GLN A 65 -23.05 -10.96 16.75
CA GLN A 65 -23.71 -10.32 15.61
C GLN A 65 -23.45 -8.80 15.54
N GLU A 66 -23.38 -8.13 16.70
CA GLU A 66 -23.10 -6.70 16.79
C GLU A 66 -21.65 -6.39 16.40
N ILE A 67 -20.72 -7.24 16.83
CA ILE A 67 -19.30 -7.12 16.47
C ILE A 67 -19.13 -7.38 14.97
N LEU A 68 -19.75 -8.44 14.45
CA LEU A 68 -19.72 -8.74 13.03
C LEU A 68 -20.36 -7.61 12.21
N THR A 69 -21.53 -7.10 12.57
CA THR A 69 -22.14 -5.99 11.81
C THR A 69 -21.31 -4.70 11.84
N LYS A 70 -20.61 -4.42 12.95
CA LYS A 70 -19.78 -3.22 13.10
C LYS A 70 -18.46 -3.32 12.32
N TYR A 71 -17.82 -4.48 12.32
CA TYR A 71 -16.44 -4.66 11.83
C TYR A 71 -16.29 -5.59 10.63
N LYS A 72 -17.33 -6.36 10.26
CA LYS A 72 -17.30 -7.14 9.02
C LYS A 72 -17.24 -6.16 7.86
N PHE A 73 -16.29 -6.41 6.97
CA PHE A 73 -16.22 -5.71 5.70
C PHE A 73 -17.58 -5.83 5.00
N LYS A 74 -18.21 -4.68 4.72
CA LYS A 74 -19.57 -4.62 4.15
C LYS A 74 -19.61 -5.01 2.67
N GLY A 75 -18.45 -5.14 2.02
CA GLY A 75 -18.30 -5.64 0.66
C GLY A 75 -17.97 -7.13 0.60
N ASP A 76 -17.94 -7.68 -0.61
CA ASP A 76 -17.39 -9.01 -0.83
C ASP A 76 -15.86 -8.95 -0.78
N ALA A 77 -15.29 -9.49 0.31
CA ALA A 77 -13.84 -9.52 0.51
C ALA A 77 -13.12 -10.30 -0.60
N ALA A 78 -13.76 -11.35 -1.14
CA ALA A 78 -13.20 -12.12 -2.24
C ALA A 78 -13.16 -11.29 -3.54
N ALA A 79 -14.21 -10.54 -3.84
CA ALA A 79 -14.25 -9.64 -4.99
C ALA A 79 -13.19 -8.53 -4.89
N ALA A 80 -13.01 -7.93 -3.71
CA ALA A 80 -11.98 -6.92 -3.48
C ALA A 80 -10.56 -7.51 -3.68
N ALA A 81 -10.31 -8.72 -3.18
CA ALA A 81 -9.05 -9.42 -3.38
C ALA A 81 -8.79 -9.78 -4.85
N ALA A 82 -9.81 -10.25 -5.57
CA ALA A 82 -9.71 -10.55 -7.00
C ALA A 82 -9.35 -9.31 -7.82
N HIS A 83 -10.01 -8.18 -7.55
CA HIS A 83 -9.72 -6.91 -8.21
C HIS A 83 -8.30 -6.39 -7.87
N ALA A 84 -7.86 -6.53 -6.61
CA ALA A 84 -6.49 -6.18 -6.23
C ALA A 84 -5.44 -7.05 -6.96
N LYS A 85 -5.70 -8.37 -7.05
CA LYS A 85 -4.85 -9.28 -7.82
C LYS A 85 -4.77 -8.87 -9.29
N GLN A 86 -5.89 -8.53 -9.91
CA GLN A 86 -5.92 -8.09 -11.30
C GLN A 86 -5.06 -6.83 -11.50
N LYS A 87 -5.21 -5.82 -10.65
CA LYS A 87 -4.38 -4.60 -10.71
C LYS A 87 -2.89 -4.87 -10.54
N LEU A 88 -2.52 -5.85 -9.70
CA LEU A 88 -1.12 -6.25 -9.54
C LEU A 88 -0.56 -6.90 -10.80
N MET A 89 -1.35 -7.74 -11.48
CA MET A 89 -0.94 -8.33 -12.76
C MET A 89 -0.77 -7.26 -13.84
N GLU A 90 -1.72 -6.33 -13.96
CA GLU A 90 -1.61 -5.20 -14.90
C GLU A 90 -0.36 -4.34 -14.62
N ARG A 91 -0.02 -4.11 -13.35
CA ARG A 91 1.21 -3.39 -12.98
C ARG A 91 2.45 -4.15 -13.41
N GLN A 92 2.48 -5.46 -13.23
CA GLN A 92 3.63 -6.29 -13.60
C GLN A 92 3.86 -6.23 -15.12
N GLU A 93 2.80 -6.33 -15.92
CA GLU A 93 2.89 -6.18 -17.38
C GLU A 93 3.41 -4.80 -17.79
N LYS A 94 2.92 -3.72 -17.16
CA LYS A 94 3.42 -2.36 -17.41
C LYS A 94 4.89 -2.20 -17.07
N LEU A 95 5.33 -2.77 -15.95
CA LEU A 95 6.74 -2.73 -15.57
C LEU A 95 7.62 -3.47 -16.58
N ALA A 96 7.20 -4.65 -17.04
CA ALA A 96 7.92 -5.38 -18.09
C ALA A 96 8.04 -4.57 -19.39
N ARG A 97 6.96 -3.89 -19.81
CA ARG A 97 7.00 -3.00 -20.98
C ARG A 97 7.96 -1.83 -20.79
N ILE A 98 7.94 -1.16 -19.63
CA ILE A 98 8.85 -0.05 -19.35
C ILE A 98 10.30 -0.53 -19.39
N THR A 99 10.59 -1.72 -18.85
CA THR A 99 11.97 -2.25 -18.87
C THR A 99 12.47 -2.51 -20.29
N GLU A 100 11.62 -3.03 -21.17
CA GLU A 100 11.94 -3.24 -22.59
C GLU A 100 12.19 -1.90 -23.30
N GLN A 101 11.26 -0.95 -23.16
CA GLN A 101 11.38 0.38 -23.77
C GLN A 101 12.59 1.17 -23.24
N SER A 102 12.96 0.98 -21.98
CA SER A 102 14.14 1.63 -21.40
C SER A 102 15.44 1.09 -21.99
N ALA A 103 15.52 -0.22 -22.24
CA ALA A 103 16.68 -0.83 -22.89
C ALA A 103 16.82 -0.39 -24.36
N GLU A 104 15.69 -0.29 -25.09
CA GLU A 104 15.68 0.26 -26.44
C GLU A 104 16.14 1.72 -26.46
N LEU A 105 15.60 2.55 -25.57
CA LEU A 105 15.95 3.97 -25.47
C LEU A 105 17.42 4.18 -25.07
N GLU A 106 17.97 3.33 -24.19
CA GLU A 106 19.39 3.35 -23.82
C GLU A 106 20.28 3.10 -25.03
N SER A 107 20.00 2.05 -25.82
CA SER A 107 20.70 1.76 -27.08
C SER A 107 20.58 2.91 -28.09
N GLU A 108 19.39 3.49 -28.25
CA GLU A 108 19.20 4.66 -29.13
C GLU A 108 19.99 5.88 -28.66
N ALA A 109 20.04 6.12 -27.36
CA ALA A 109 20.81 7.22 -26.77
C ALA A 109 22.32 7.03 -26.98
N GLU A 110 22.84 5.80 -26.86
CA GLU A 110 24.23 5.48 -27.17
C GLU A 110 24.58 5.73 -28.65
N ASN A 111 23.68 5.35 -29.56
CA ASN A 111 23.83 5.61 -30.99
C ASN A 111 23.84 7.12 -31.27
N PHE A 112 22.94 7.88 -30.66
CA PHE A 112 22.88 9.34 -30.81
C PHE A 112 24.13 10.01 -30.23
N ALA A 113 24.60 9.58 -29.06
CA ALA A 113 25.83 10.09 -28.46
C ALA A 113 27.04 9.84 -29.36
N SER A 114 27.14 8.65 -29.95
CA SER A 114 28.20 8.29 -30.91
C SER A 114 28.16 9.19 -32.16
N LEU A 115 26.96 9.42 -32.71
CA LEU A 115 26.77 10.33 -33.84
C LEU A 115 27.15 11.77 -33.50
N ALA A 116 26.72 12.28 -32.35
CA ALA A 116 27.04 13.62 -31.89
C ALA A 116 28.56 13.81 -31.70
N GLN A 117 29.24 12.80 -31.15
CA GLN A 117 30.70 12.81 -31.04
C GLN A 117 31.38 12.81 -32.42
N GLN A 118 30.85 12.07 -33.39
CA GLN A 118 31.36 12.07 -34.76
C GLN A 118 31.17 13.44 -35.42
N ILE A 119 30.00 14.07 -35.25
CA ILE A 119 29.74 15.43 -35.74
C ILE A 119 30.75 16.40 -35.12
N ARG A 120 30.96 16.36 -33.79
CA ARG A 120 31.95 17.20 -33.10
C ARG A 120 33.36 17.02 -33.66
N LYS A 121 33.82 15.77 -33.83
CA LYS A 121 35.14 15.49 -34.43
C LYS A 121 35.25 15.99 -35.86
N ASN A 122 34.17 15.88 -36.64
CA ASN A 122 34.14 16.37 -38.02
C ASN A 122 34.15 17.91 -38.07
N THR A 123 33.42 18.59 -37.18
CA THR A 123 33.34 20.05 -37.14
C THR A 123 34.56 20.71 -36.49
N GLU A 124 35.27 20.03 -35.58
CA GLU A 124 36.60 20.43 -35.08
C GLU A 124 37.59 20.64 -36.25
N ASN A 125 37.43 19.90 -37.34
CA ASN A 125 38.24 19.98 -38.56
C ASN A 125 37.82 21.09 -39.54
N LYS A 126 37.34 22.24 -39.02
CA LYS A 126 37.22 23.57 -39.67
C LYS A 126 35.79 23.97 -40.11
N TRP A 127 35.28 25.03 -39.47
CA TRP A 127 34.53 26.09 -40.17
C TRP A 127 35.12 27.50 -40.01
N TRP A 128 36.01 27.72 -39.02
CA TRP A 128 36.59 29.04 -38.71
C TRP A 128 38.10 29.18 -38.96
N LYS A 129 38.81 28.13 -39.40
CA LYS A 129 40.24 28.24 -39.80
C LYS A 129 40.41 28.56 -41.29
N ARG A 130 39.68 29.56 -41.77
CA ARG A 130 39.98 30.24 -43.04
C ARG A 130 40.86 31.44 -42.77
#